data_AF-A0A497BKW0-F1
#
_entry.id   AF-A0A497BKW0-F1
#
_cell.length_a   1.000
_cell.length_b   1.000
_cell.length_c   1.000
_cell.angle_alpha   90.00
_cell.angle_beta   90.00
_cell.angle_gamma   90.00
#
_symmetry.space_group_name_H-M   'P 1'
#
loop_
_entity.id
_entity.type
_entity.pdbx_description
1 polymer ?
#
loop_
_entity_poly.entity_id
_entity_poly.type
_entity_poly.pdbx_seq_one_letter_code
_entity_poly.pdbx_strand_id
1 'polypeptide(L)'
;MAHDDHLWNLLGMLLVGLAATLLGGCPLRQLVLSGEGDTDAGVTVLGLLAGAAFAHNFLLASSPSGTGTWGPVAVVTGLAFCVVVGLLMRDKG
;
A
#
# COMPACT_ATOMS: atom_id res chain seq x y z
N MET A 1 -22.28 2.01 4.24
CA MET A 1 -21.36 1.69 5.37
C MET A 1 -20.03 1.31 4.73
N ALA A 2 -18.85 1.56 5.32
CA ALA A 2 -17.57 1.28 4.63
C ALA A 2 -17.39 -0.18 4.18
N HIS A 3 -18.12 -1.11 4.82
CA HIS A 3 -18.15 -2.50 4.40
C HIS A 3 -18.92 -2.73 3.08
N ASP A 4 -19.86 -1.86 2.71
CA ASP A 4 -20.67 -1.98 1.48
C ASP A 4 -19.92 -1.49 0.23
N ASP A 5 -18.82 -0.75 0.39
CA ASP A 5 -17.99 -0.23 -0.69
C ASP A 5 -17.08 -1.33 -1.27
N HIS A 6 -17.69 -2.43 -1.73
CA HIS A 6 -17.00 -3.65 -2.17
C HIS A 6 -15.93 -3.37 -3.23
N LEU A 7 -16.19 -2.45 -4.15
CA LEU A 7 -15.26 -2.09 -5.21
C LEU A 7 -13.97 -1.49 -4.64
N TRP A 8 -14.09 -0.49 -3.77
CA TRP A 8 -12.93 0.21 -3.22
C TRP A 8 -12.18 -0.63 -2.20
N ASN A 9 -12.88 -1.49 -1.45
CA ASN A 9 -12.25 -2.46 -0.56
C ASN A 9 -11.42 -3.50 -1.35
N LEU A 10 -11.98 -4.03 -2.45
CA LEU A 10 -11.27 -4.96 -3.31
C LEU A 10 -10.04 -4.30 -3.96
N LEU A 11 -10.22 -3.11 -4.56
CA LEU A 11 -9.13 -2.40 -5.23
C LEU A 11 -8.06 -1.93 -4.25
N GLY A 12 -8.45 -1.51 -3.04
CA GLY A 12 -7.52 -1.15 -1.98
C GLY A 12 -6.67 -2.34 -1.54
N MET A 13 -7.28 -3.51 -1.32
CA MET A 13 -6.52 -4.71 -0.97
C MET A 13 -5.68 -5.24 -2.13
N LEU A 14 -6.16 -5.12 -3.37
CA LEU A 14 -5.38 -5.41 -4.56
C LEU A 14 -4.11 -4.54 -4.61
N LEU A 15 -4.25 -3.24 -4.36
CA LEU A 15 -3.12 -2.31 -4.29
C LEU A 15 -2.13 -2.70 -3.19
N VAL A 16 -2.60 -3.01 -1.97
CA VAL A 16 -1.74 -3.46 -0.86
C VAL A 16 -0.97 -4.72 -1.26
N GLY A 17 -1.65 -5.69 -1.88
CA GLY A 17 -1.02 -6.92 -2.37
C GLY A 17 0.06 -6.64 -3.42
N LEU A 18 -0.24 -5.81 -4.43
CA LEU A 18 0.70 -5.43 -5.48
C LEU A 18 1.93 -4.72 -4.91
N ALA A 19 1.72 -3.71 -4.06
CA ALA A 19 2.82 -2.98 -3.42
C ALA A 19 3.69 -3.91 -2.57
N ALA A 20 3.09 -4.81 -1.80
CA ALA A 20 3.81 -5.80 -1.00
C ALA A 20 4.64 -6.76 -1.87
N THR A 21 4.12 -7.20 -3.02
CA THR A 21 4.90 -8.05 -3.94
C THR A 21 6.11 -7.31 -4.52
N LEU A 22 5.97 -6.01 -4.83
CA LEU A 22 7.06 -5.18 -5.35
C LEU A 22 8.12 -4.87 -4.28
N LEU A 23 7.71 -4.67 -3.02
CA LEU A 23 8.60 -4.44 -1.86
C LEU A 23 9.24 -5.74 -1.33
N GLY A 24 9.06 -6.87 -2.02
CA GLY A 24 9.70 -8.13 -1.67
C GLY A 24 9.03 -8.92 -0.55
N GLY A 25 7.79 -8.59 -0.13
CA GLY A 25 7.03 -9.43 0.80
C GLY A 25 5.95 -8.70 1.60
N CYS A 26 5.23 -9.42 2.47
CA CYS A 26 4.18 -8.86 3.30
C CYS A 26 4.73 -7.99 4.45
N PRO A 27 3.96 -7.02 4.97
CA PRO A 27 4.39 -6.14 6.06
C PRO A 27 4.91 -6.88 7.29
N LEU A 28 4.28 -8.00 7.67
CA LEU A 28 4.71 -8.79 8.83
C LEU A 28 6.11 -9.40 8.64
N ARG A 29 6.42 -9.89 7.43
CA ARG A 29 7.76 -10.41 7.12
C ARG A 29 8.81 -9.31 7.19
N GLN A 30 8.50 -8.13 6.66
CA GLN A 30 9.40 -6.98 6.70
C GLN A 30 9.68 -6.53 8.15
N LEU A 31 8.66 -6.58 9.04
CA LEU A 31 8.85 -6.31 10.46
C LEU A 31 9.80 -7.32 11.12
N VAL A 32 9.64 -8.62 10.86
CA VAL A 32 10.55 -9.65 11.41
C VAL A 32 11.97 -9.46 10.90
N LEU A 33 12.16 -9.30 9.58
CA LEU A 33 13.47 -9.08 8.97
C LEU A 33 14.16 -7.82 9.51
N SER A 34 13.40 -6.73 9.72
CA SER A 34 13.94 -5.51 10.33
C SER A 34 14.49 -5.75 11.75
N GLY A 35 13.89 -6.68 12.51
CA GLY A 35 14.37 -7.09 13.83
C GLY A 35 15.60 -8.00 13.80
N GLU A 36 15.83 -8.70 12.68
CA GLU A 36 17.03 -9.51 12.44
C GLU A 36 18.22 -8.66 11.94
N GLY A 37 18.02 -7.36 11.71
CA GLY A 37 19.05 -6.43 11.26
C GLY A 37 19.06 -6.17 9.75
N ASP A 38 18.03 -6.60 9.02
CA ASP A 38 17.87 -6.26 7.60
C ASP A 38 17.51 -4.78 7.44
N THR A 39 18.44 -4.00 6.91
CA THR A 39 18.28 -2.56 6.72
C THR A 39 17.28 -2.21 5.63
N ASP A 40 17.15 -3.02 4.58
CA ASP A 40 16.20 -2.78 3.49
C ASP A 40 14.77 -3.00 3.98
N ALA A 41 14.57 -4.05 4.80
CA ALA A 41 13.32 -4.29 5.50
C ALA A 41 13.01 -3.16 6.51
N GLY A 42 14.02 -2.67 7.23
CA GLY A 42 13.89 -1.52 8.13
C GLY A 42 13.38 -0.26 7.42
N VAL A 43 13.96 0.08 6.26
CA VAL A 43 13.50 1.22 5.44
C VAL A 43 12.07 0.98 4.94
N THR A 44 11.73 -0.24 4.55
CA THR A 44 10.37 -0.61 4.13
C THR A 44 9.35 -0.38 5.25
N VAL A 45 9.66 -0.81 6.47
CA VAL A 45 8.79 -0.60 7.65
C VAL A 45 8.62 0.89 7.95
N LEU A 46 9.70 1.68 7.91
CA LEU A 46 9.62 3.14 8.10
C LEU A 46 8.73 3.80 7.02
N GLY A 47 8.84 3.35 5.77
CA GLY A 47 7.97 3.79 4.68
C GLY A 47 6.50 3.47 4.91
N LEU A 48 6.19 2.26 5.40
CA LEU A 48 4.83 1.85 5.75
C LEU A 48 4.25 2.72 6.88
N LEU A 49 5.05 3.02 7.92
CA LEU A 49 4.63 3.89 9.02
C LEU A 49 4.40 5.33 8.56
N ALA A 50 5.33 5.89 7.79
CA ALA A 50 5.20 7.24 7.24
C ALA A 50 3.98 7.35 6.31
N GLY A 51 3.75 6.35 5.46
CA GLY A 51 2.60 6.27 4.58
C GLY A 51 1.27 6.17 5.34
N ALA A 52 1.21 5.34 6.39
CA ALA A 52 0.03 5.23 7.25
C ALA A 52 -0.27 6.54 8.01
N ALA A 53 0.77 7.20 8.53
CA ALA A 53 0.64 8.50 9.15
C ALA A 53 0.11 9.54 8.15
N PHE A 54 0.70 9.63 6.95
CA PHE A 54 0.17 10.50 5.89
C PHE A 54 -1.29 10.17 5.58
N ALA A 55 -1.62 8.88 5.50
CA ALA A 55 -2.96 8.43 5.16
C ALA A 55 -4.05 8.83 6.16
N HIS A 56 -3.71 8.81 7.44
CA HIS A 56 -4.65 9.17 8.50
C HIS A 56 -4.74 10.69 8.70
N ASN A 57 -3.70 11.46 8.37
CA ASN A 57 -3.68 12.91 8.55
C ASN A 57 -4.32 13.70 7.39
N PHE A 58 -4.28 13.17 6.16
CA PHE A 58 -4.76 13.88 4.96
C PHE A 58 -6.11 13.36 4.42
N LEU A 59 -6.92 12.70 5.27
CA LEU A 59 -8.30 12.26 4.94
C LEU A 59 -8.41 11.28 3.74
N LEU A 60 -7.36 10.51 3.47
CA LEU A 60 -7.36 9.49 2.44
C LEU A 60 -7.55 8.06 2.98
N ALA A 61 -7.48 7.89 4.29
CA ALA A 61 -7.95 6.69 4.96
C ALA A 61 -9.48 6.66 5.04
N SER A 62 -10.05 5.50 4.76
CA SER A 62 -11.49 5.25 4.94
C SER A 62 -11.88 5.29 6.41
N SER A 63 -13.12 5.67 6.70
CA SER A 63 -13.67 5.71 8.04
C SER A 63 -14.94 4.86 8.13
N PRO A 64 -15.52 4.63 9.33
CA PRO A 64 -16.76 3.86 9.47
C PRO A 64 -17.94 4.42 8.64
N SER A 65 -17.92 5.71 8.32
CA SER A 65 -18.95 6.36 7.50
C SER A 65 -18.86 6.05 5.99
N GLY A 66 -17.79 5.38 5.54
CA GLY A 66 -17.58 5.04 4.12
C GLY A 66 -16.20 5.45 3.61
N THR A 67 -15.93 5.17 2.34
CA THR A 67 -14.73 5.69 1.67
C THR A 67 -14.81 7.22 1.54
N GLY A 68 -13.83 7.93 2.09
CA GLY A 68 -13.72 9.38 1.94
C GLY A 68 -13.46 9.79 0.49
N THR A 69 -13.72 11.05 0.14
CA THR A 69 -13.58 11.57 -1.24
C THR A 69 -12.19 11.34 -1.85
N TRP A 70 -11.14 11.38 -1.03
CA TRP A 70 -9.76 11.21 -1.48
C TRP A 70 -9.29 9.75 -1.54
N GLY A 71 -10.02 8.81 -0.91
CA GLY A 71 -9.66 7.38 -0.91
C GLY A 71 -9.61 6.77 -2.31
N PRO A 72 -10.67 6.92 -3.13
CA PRO A 72 -10.68 6.49 -4.53
C PRO A 72 -9.48 6.99 -5.35
N VAL A 73 -9.15 8.29 -5.21
CA VAL A 73 -8.05 8.92 -5.93
C VAL A 73 -6.71 8.32 -5.51
N ALA A 74 -6.51 8.09 -4.21
CA ALA A 74 -5.31 7.47 -3.68
C ALA A 74 -5.14 6.02 -4.20
N VAL A 75 -6.22 5.24 -4.24
CA VAL A 75 -6.20 3.86 -4.75
C VAL A 75 -5.84 3.83 -6.24
N VAL A 76 -6.49 4.65 -7.07
CA VAL A 76 -6.22 4.70 -8.52
C VAL A 76 -4.78 5.13 -8.79
N THR A 77 -4.31 6.17 -8.09
CA THR A 77 -2.94 6.69 -8.27
C THR A 77 -1.90 5.67 -7.83
N GLY A 78 -2.12 5.01 -6.68
CA GLY A 78 -1.22 3.96 -6.19
C GLY A 78 -1.17 2.75 -7.11
N LEU A 79 -2.31 2.36 -7.69
CA LEU A 79 -2.39 1.21 -8.61
C LEU A 79 -1.68 1.52 -9.94
N ALA A 80 -1.88 2.73 -10.48
CA ALA A 80 -1.13 3.20 -11.64
C ALA A 80 0.38 3.21 -11.36
N PHE A 81 0.80 3.72 -10.20
CA PHE A 81 2.20 3.72 -9.80
C PHE A 81 2.78 2.29 -9.72
N CYS A 82 2.12 1.36 -9.03
CA CYS A 82 2.59 -0.02 -8.90
C CYS A 82 2.69 -0.73 -10.25
N VAL A 83 1.71 -0.54 -11.15
CA VAL A 83 1.74 -1.09 -12.50
C VAL A 83 2.90 -0.52 -13.30
N VAL A 84 3.11 0.81 -13.25
CA VAL A 84 4.24 1.45 -13.94
C VAL A 84 5.57 0.92 -13.43
N VAL A 85 5.78 0.86 -12.12
CA VAL A 85 7.01 0.31 -11.53
C VAL A 85 7.22 -1.14 -11.96
N GLY A 86 6.19 -1.99 -11.86
CA GLY A 86 6.26 -3.39 -12.26
C GLY A 86 6.57 -3.58 -13.75
N LEU A 87 6.04 -2.72 -14.63
CA LEU A 87 6.33 -2.77 -16.07
C LEU A 87 7.72 -2.21 -16.41
N LEU A 88 8.18 -1.17 -15.71
CA LEU A 88 9.50 -0.58 -15.93
C LEU A 88 10.63 -1.51 -15.48
N MET A 89 10.44 -2.19 -14.35
CA MET A 89 11.42 -3.13 -13.78
C MET A 89 11.30 -4.54 -14.37
N ARG A 90 10.35 -4.77 -15.28
CA ARG A 90 10.20 -6.06 -15.94
C ARG A 90 11.41 -6.32 -16.83
N ASP A 91 12.15 -7.36 -16.51
CA ASP A 91 13.26 -7.83 -17.34
C ASP A 91 12.71 -8.23 -18.72
N LYS A 92 13.26 -7.60 -19.76
CA LYS A 92 12.93 -7.89 -21.16
C LYS A 92 14.03 -8.85 -21.62
N GLY A 93 13.79 -10.14 -21.39
CA GLY A 93 14.70 -11.21 -21.83
C GLY A 93 15.08 -11.10 -23.31
#